data_AF-A0A1V5IUP4-F1
#
_entry.id   AF-A0A1V5IUP4-F1
#
_cell.length_a   1.000
_cell.length_b   1.000
_cell.length_c   1.000
_cell.angle_alpha   90.00
_cell.angle_beta   90.00
_cell.angle_gamma   90.00
#
_symmetry.space_group_name_H-M   'P 1'
#
loop_
_entity.id
_entity.type
_entity.pdbx_description
1 polymer ?
#
loop_
_entity_poly.entity_id
_entity_poly.type
_entity_poly.pdbx_seq_one_letter_code
_entity_poly.pdbx_strand_id
1 'polypeptide(L)'
;MERALRALEDAGADIVEVSLPLAEHALAVYYLVATAEASSNMARLDGIRYGYRPEGRGGMDVADLMSASRGQGFGMEVKRRIMLGTFVLSSGNFDAFYGRALRSRRLLAEDVRRALTECDCLVSPTAPTVAFRFDEEPDDPLAMYLQDIYTTLANLAGVPAISVPCGLADGMPVGLQIMGRMFDEATLIRAGRAVELTSGMDAARPKVGGCAK
;
A
#
# COMPACT_ATOMS: atom_id res chain seq x y z
N MET A 1 2.80 15.41 12.85
CA MET A 1 3.89 15.56 11.87
C MET A 1 4.96 16.52 12.36
N GLU A 2 4.64 17.78 12.68
CA GLU A 2 5.62 18.76 13.18
C GLU A 2 6.49 18.25 14.34
N ARG A 3 5.91 17.58 15.34
CA ARG A 3 6.68 16.96 16.45
C ARG A 3 7.71 15.93 15.97
N ALA A 4 7.38 15.18 14.92
CA ALA A 4 8.26 14.16 14.36
C ALA A 4 9.40 14.78 13.54
N LEU A 5 9.13 15.90 12.85
CA LEU A 5 10.17 16.67 12.16
C LEU A 5 11.13 17.30 13.17
N ARG A 6 10.61 17.93 14.24
CA ARG A 6 11.44 18.48 15.33
C ARG A 6 12.31 17.41 15.99
N ALA A 7 11.78 16.21 16.17
CA ALA A 7 12.56 15.08 16.70
C ALA A 7 13.77 14.72 15.82
N LEU A 8 13.60 14.78 14.50
CA LEU A 8 14.69 14.56 13.54
C LEU A 8 15.70 15.72 13.60
N GLU A 9 15.22 16.97 13.65
CA GLU A 9 16.07 18.17 13.82
C GLU A 9 16.89 18.13 15.12
N ASP A 10 16.25 17.82 16.25
CA ASP A 10 16.90 17.71 17.56
C ASP A 10 17.94 16.57 17.58
N ALA A 11 17.76 15.55 16.75
CA ALA A 11 18.71 14.47 16.53
C ALA A 11 19.82 14.82 15.52
N GLY A 12 19.81 16.04 14.96
CA GLY A 12 20.83 16.57 14.07
C GLY A 12 20.56 16.40 12.58
N ALA A 13 19.32 16.10 12.17
CA ALA A 13 18.95 16.07 10.76
C ALA A 13 18.59 17.46 10.23
N ASP A 14 19.02 17.78 9.01
CA ASP A 14 18.56 18.96 8.28
C ASP A 14 17.26 18.63 7.54
N ILE A 15 16.22 19.45 7.74
CA ILE A 15 14.95 19.30 7.03
C ILE A 15 14.98 20.15 5.76
N VAL A 16 14.87 19.48 4.63
CA VAL A 16 14.79 20.11 3.30
C VAL A 16 13.45 19.80 2.65
N GLU A 17 12.83 20.81 2.04
CA GLU A 17 11.64 20.60 1.22
C GLU A 17 12.05 20.10 -0.17
N VAL A 18 11.39 19.04 -0.64
CA VAL A 18 11.62 18.44 -1.95
C VAL A 18 10.32 18.36 -2.73
N SER A 19 10.41 18.37 -4.06
CA SER A 19 9.25 18.27 -4.95
C SER A 19 9.12 16.88 -5.54
N LEU A 20 7.91 16.30 -5.43
CA LEU A 20 7.52 15.04 -6.06
C LEU A 20 6.26 15.28 -6.93
N PRO A 21 6.39 15.98 -8.07
CA PRO A 21 5.25 16.41 -8.87
C PRO A 21 4.39 15.27 -9.39
N LEU A 22 4.94 14.04 -9.49
CA LEU A 22 4.19 12.91 -10.01
C LEU A 22 3.48 12.11 -8.90
N ALA A 23 3.74 12.37 -7.63
CA ALA A 23 3.25 11.55 -6.51
C ALA A 23 1.73 11.42 -6.48
N GLU A 24 0.98 12.44 -6.90
CA GLU A 24 -0.49 12.40 -6.98
C GLU A 24 -1.03 11.29 -7.91
N HIS A 25 -0.22 10.84 -8.88
CA HIS A 25 -0.59 9.77 -9.81
C HIS A 25 -0.26 8.37 -9.29
N ALA A 26 0.49 8.26 -8.18
CA ALA A 26 0.96 6.97 -7.66
C ALA A 26 -0.21 6.00 -7.40
N LEU A 27 -1.28 6.49 -6.77
CA LEU A 27 -2.44 5.66 -6.45
C LEU A 27 -3.07 5.05 -7.71
N ALA A 28 -3.36 5.88 -8.72
CA ALA A 28 -3.97 5.42 -9.97
C ALA A 28 -3.07 4.41 -10.71
N VAL A 29 -1.77 4.68 -10.77
CA VAL A 29 -0.78 3.77 -11.38
C VAL A 29 -0.73 2.45 -10.62
N TYR A 30 -0.72 2.50 -9.29
CA TYR A 30 -0.70 1.31 -8.44
C TYR A 30 -1.90 0.41 -8.71
N TYR A 31 -3.12 0.96 -8.75
CA TYR A 31 -4.31 0.14 -8.99
C TYR A 31 -4.31 -0.52 -10.36
N LEU A 32 -3.81 0.14 -11.40
CA LEU A 32 -3.69 -0.49 -12.72
C LEU A 32 -2.66 -1.64 -12.72
N VAL A 33 -1.50 -1.43 -12.10
CA VAL A 33 -0.44 -2.45 -12.06
C VAL A 33 -0.84 -3.62 -11.15
N ALA A 34 -1.25 -3.33 -9.92
CA ALA A 34 -1.56 -4.33 -8.91
C ALA A 34 -2.74 -5.21 -9.31
N THR A 35 -3.80 -4.64 -9.91
CA THR A 35 -4.97 -5.43 -10.33
C THR A 35 -4.67 -6.30 -11.54
N ALA A 36 -3.93 -5.78 -12.53
CA ALA A 36 -3.45 -6.56 -13.67
C ALA A 36 -2.65 -7.78 -13.19
N GLU A 37 -1.64 -7.57 -12.34
CA GLU A 37 -0.80 -8.64 -11.82
C GLU A 37 -1.58 -9.60 -10.91
N ALA A 38 -2.49 -9.09 -10.08
CA ALA A 38 -3.37 -9.93 -9.25
C ALA A 38 -4.25 -10.84 -10.10
N SER A 39 -4.80 -10.36 -11.22
CA SER A 39 -5.66 -11.18 -12.08
C SER A 39 -4.92 -12.40 -12.65
N SER A 40 -3.66 -12.23 -13.04
CA SER A 40 -2.81 -13.32 -13.52
C SER A 40 -2.34 -14.23 -12.37
N ASN A 41 -1.86 -13.65 -11.28
CA ASN A 41 -1.37 -14.40 -10.12
C ASN A 41 -2.45 -15.29 -9.49
N MET A 42 -3.69 -14.80 -9.42
CA MET A 42 -4.83 -15.51 -8.84
C MET A 42 -5.45 -16.52 -9.80
N ALA A 43 -5.07 -16.56 -11.09
CA ALA A 43 -5.59 -17.53 -12.06
C ALA A 43 -5.28 -18.98 -11.68
N ARG A 44 -4.19 -19.21 -10.94
CA ARG A 44 -3.78 -20.55 -10.45
C ARG A 44 -4.76 -21.18 -9.45
N LEU A 45 -5.64 -20.38 -8.84
CA LEU A 45 -6.64 -20.81 -7.87
C LEU A 45 -7.90 -21.23 -8.63
N ASP A 46 -7.91 -22.50 -9.02
CA ASP A 46 -8.88 -23.09 -9.96
C ASP A 46 -9.62 -24.32 -9.37
N GLY A 47 -9.26 -24.76 -8.17
CA GLY A 47 -9.87 -25.91 -7.48
C GLY A 47 -9.44 -27.28 -8.04
N ILE A 48 -8.44 -27.32 -8.95
CA ILE A 48 -7.96 -28.57 -9.56
C ILE A 48 -6.88 -29.21 -8.71
N ARG A 49 -5.81 -28.48 -8.41
CA ARG A 49 -4.63 -29.00 -7.71
C ARG A 49 -4.75 -28.87 -6.19
N TYR A 50 -5.35 -27.78 -5.72
CA TYR A 50 -5.43 -27.45 -4.30
C TYR A 50 -6.51 -26.37 -4.05
N GLY A 51 -6.83 -26.16 -2.78
CA GLY A 51 -7.74 -25.12 -2.32
C GLY A 51 -9.20 -25.54 -2.34
N TYR A 52 -10.09 -24.55 -2.36
CA TYR A 52 -11.53 -24.76 -2.35
C TYR A 52 -12.00 -25.43 -3.64
N ARG A 53 -12.82 -26.47 -3.50
CA ARG A 53 -13.51 -27.14 -4.59
C ARG A 53 -14.97 -27.36 -4.18
N PRO A 54 -15.95 -26.93 -4.98
CA PRO A 54 -17.35 -27.06 -4.63
C PRO A 54 -17.78 -28.54 -4.62
N GLU A 55 -18.54 -28.93 -3.58
CA GLU A 55 -19.09 -30.28 -3.43
C GLU A 55 -20.26 -30.56 -4.40
N GLY A 56 -20.56 -31.84 -4.65
CA GLY A 56 -21.81 -32.26 -5.32
C GLY A 56 -21.91 -32.02 -6.82
N ARG A 57 -20.79 -31.86 -7.54
CA ARG A 57 -20.75 -31.48 -8.96
C ARG A 57 -20.16 -32.57 -9.87
N GLY A 58 -20.73 -33.79 -9.80
CA GLY A 58 -20.45 -34.84 -10.77
C GLY A 58 -20.93 -34.44 -12.17
N GLY A 59 -20.06 -34.54 -13.19
CA GLY A 59 -20.41 -34.28 -14.58
C GLY A 59 -20.15 -32.86 -15.11
N MET A 60 -19.51 -31.98 -14.33
CA MET A 60 -19.06 -30.68 -14.86
C MET A 60 -17.84 -30.81 -15.74
N ASP A 61 -17.81 -29.98 -16.78
CA ASP A 61 -16.57 -29.76 -17.51
C ASP A 61 -15.57 -28.94 -16.67
N VAL A 62 -14.35 -28.84 -17.18
CA VAL A 62 -13.27 -28.14 -16.48
C VAL A 62 -13.57 -26.65 -16.32
N ALA A 63 -14.21 -26.01 -17.32
CA ALA A 63 -14.49 -24.58 -17.29
C ALA A 63 -15.55 -24.24 -16.23
N ASP A 64 -16.58 -25.07 -16.10
CA ASP A 64 -17.62 -24.96 -15.09
C ASP A 64 -17.05 -25.15 -13.68
N LEU A 65 -16.18 -26.14 -13.49
CA LEU A 65 -15.49 -26.37 -12.23
C LEU A 65 -14.64 -25.16 -11.82
N MET A 66 -13.83 -24.63 -12.74
CA MET A 66 -12.98 -23.46 -12.48
C MET A 66 -13.81 -22.23 -12.12
N SER A 67 -14.86 -21.97 -12.90
CA SER A 67 -15.75 -20.81 -12.71
C SER A 67 -16.50 -20.90 -11.37
N ALA A 68 -17.04 -22.07 -11.03
CA ALA A 68 -17.73 -22.27 -9.76
C ALA A 68 -16.80 -22.14 -8.55
N SER A 69 -15.60 -22.76 -8.62
CA SER A 69 -14.61 -22.70 -7.55
C SER A 69 -14.18 -21.27 -7.27
N ARG A 70 -13.91 -20.48 -8.33
CA ARG A 70 -13.50 -19.07 -8.20
C ARG A 70 -14.66 -18.17 -7.78
N GLY A 71 -15.86 -18.39 -8.31
CA GLY A 71 -17.04 -17.60 -8.00
C GLY A 71 -17.45 -17.69 -6.53
N GLN A 72 -17.35 -18.89 -5.95
CA GLN A 72 -17.69 -19.19 -4.56
C GLN A 72 -16.51 -18.96 -3.60
N GLY A 73 -15.27 -19.21 -4.05
CA GLY A 73 -14.08 -19.12 -3.22
C GLY A 73 -13.54 -17.71 -3.00
N PHE A 74 -13.76 -16.78 -3.94
CA PHE A 74 -13.29 -15.39 -3.79
C PHE A 74 -14.37 -14.46 -3.23
N GLY A 75 -13.95 -13.62 -2.27
CA GLY A 75 -14.73 -12.48 -1.81
C GLY A 75 -14.93 -11.41 -2.90
N MET A 76 -15.84 -10.46 -2.64
CA MET A 76 -16.24 -9.46 -3.63
C MET A 76 -15.10 -8.54 -4.08
N GLU A 77 -14.26 -8.08 -3.16
CA GLU A 77 -13.13 -7.20 -3.50
C GLU A 77 -12.08 -7.90 -4.38
N VAL A 78 -11.77 -9.17 -4.07
CA VAL A 78 -10.85 -9.97 -4.89
C VAL A 78 -11.42 -10.17 -6.31
N LYS A 79 -12.71 -10.49 -6.41
CA LYS A 79 -13.38 -10.61 -7.72
C LYS A 79 -13.34 -9.29 -8.49
N ARG A 80 -13.62 -8.15 -7.85
CA ARG A 80 -13.54 -6.81 -8.46
C ARG A 80 -12.15 -6.54 -9.04
N ARG A 81 -11.08 -6.83 -8.28
CA ARG A 81 -9.70 -6.66 -8.75
C ARG A 81 -9.35 -7.60 -9.91
N ILE A 82 -9.79 -8.85 -9.86
CA ILE A 82 -9.58 -9.81 -10.97
C ILE A 82 -10.27 -9.30 -12.24
N MET A 83 -11.51 -8.84 -12.15
CA MET A 83 -12.27 -8.32 -13.29
C MET A 83 -11.61 -7.09 -13.89
N LEU A 84 -11.22 -6.11 -13.06
CA LEU A 84 -10.50 -4.92 -13.52
C LEU A 84 -9.15 -5.29 -14.14
N GLY A 85 -8.38 -6.17 -13.49
CA GLY A 85 -7.10 -6.66 -13.98
C GLY A 85 -7.19 -7.34 -15.34
N THR A 86 -8.21 -8.19 -15.51
CA THR A 86 -8.48 -8.89 -16.78
C THR A 86 -8.88 -7.89 -17.87
N PHE A 87 -9.67 -6.88 -17.53
CA PHE A 87 -10.04 -5.80 -18.45
C PHE A 87 -8.82 -5.00 -18.92
N VAL A 88 -7.96 -4.54 -18.00
CA VAL A 88 -6.79 -3.70 -18.37
C VAL A 88 -5.72 -4.49 -19.13
N LEU A 89 -5.70 -5.82 -19.02
CA LEU A 89 -4.82 -6.71 -19.78
C LEU A 89 -5.44 -7.19 -21.10
N SER A 90 -6.72 -6.91 -21.35
CA SER A 90 -7.40 -7.38 -22.56
C SER A 90 -6.87 -6.71 -23.83
N SER A 91 -6.99 -7.42 -24.95
CA SER A 91 -6.63 -6.90 -26.28
C SER A 91 -7.37 -5.58 -26.55
N GLY A 92 -6.63 -4.58 -27.04
CA GLY A 92 -7.14 -3.22 -27.28
C GLY A 92 -7.09 -2.29 -26.06
N ASN A 93 -7.05 -2.83 -24.84
CA ASN A 93 -6.93 -2.03 -23.60
C ASN A 93 -5.51 -2.01 -23.02
N PHE A 94 -4.70 -3.03 -23.30
CA PHE A 94 -3.35 -3.20 -22.73
C PHE A 94 -2.49 -1.93 -22.82
N ASP A 95 -2.27 -1.39 -24.02
CA ASP A 95 -1.38 -0.24 -24.21
C ASP A 95 -1.90 1.05 -23.56
N ALA A 96 -3.23 1.21 -23.54
CA ALA A 96 -3.91 2.38 -22.99
C ALA A 96 -3.86 2.40 -21.45
N PHE A 97 -3.94 1.22 -20.82
CA PHE A 97 -3.97 1.07 -19.37
C PHE A 97 -2.67 0.50 -18.81
N TYR A 98 -2.44 -0.81 -18.89
CA TYR A 98 -1.31 -1.46 -18.23
C TYR A 98 0.05 -0.99 -18.78
N GLY A 99 0.19 -0.92 -20.11
CA GLY A 99 1.40 -0.40 -20.77
C GLY A 99 1.69 1.05 -20.40
N ARG A 100 0.65 1.89 -20.30
CA ARG A 100 0.79 3.28 -19.84
C ARG A 100 1.15 3.35 -18.35
N ALA A 101 0.52 2.53 -17.51
CA ALA A 101 0.82 2.47 -16.09
C ALA A 101 2.27 2.06 -15.82
N LEU A 102 2.83 1.09 -16.56
CA LEU A 102 4.25 0.72 -16.43
C LEU A 102 5.20 1.86 -16.81
N ARG A 103 4.87 2.64 -17.85
CA ARG A 103 5.65 3.85 -18.21
C ARG A 103 5.56 4.92 -17.12
N SER A 104 4.36 5.17 -16.59
CA SER A 104 4.17 6.11 -15.48
C SER A 104 4.87 5.66 -14.20
N ARG A 105 4.87 4.36 -13.89
CA ARG A 105 5.62 3.77 -12.77
C ARG A 105 7.11 4.08 -12.88
N ARG A 106 7.68 3.98 -14.09
CA ARG A 106 9.08 4.34 -14.32
C ARG A 106 9.35 5.81 -14.00
N LEU A 107 8.49 6.72 -14.46
CA LEU A 107 8.63 8.15 -14.19
C LEU A 107 8.52 8.46 -12.69
N LEU A 108 7.56 7.84 -11.98
CA LEU A 108 7.45 7.92 -10.52
C LEU A 108 8.71 7.46 -9.81
N ALA A 109 9.29 6.34 -10.24
CA ALA A 109 10.53 5.82 -9.67
C ALA A 109 11.72 6.75 -9.93
N GLU A 110 11.79 7.36 -11.11
CA GLU A 110 12.81 8.36 -11.45
C GLU A 110 12.64 9.64 -10.60
N ASP A 111 11.40 10.07 -10.35
CA ASP A 111 11.09 11.24 -9.51
C ASP A 111 11.56 11.04 -8.06
N VAL A 112 11.23 9.88 -7.47
CA VAL A 112 11.71 9.51 -6.12
C VAL A 112 13.23 9.42 -6.05
N ARG A 113 13.87 8.80 -7.06
CA ARG A 113 15.35 8.73 -7.11
C ARG A 113 15.99 10.10 -7.18
N ARG A 114 15.41 11.03 -7.95
CA ARG A 114 15.88 12.41 -8.05
C ARG A 114 15.77 13.12 -6.72
N ALA A 115 14.62 13.03 -6.03
CA ALA A 115 14.45 13.65 -4.72
C ALA A 115 15.48 13.11 -3.70
N LEU A 116 15.77 11.80 -3.72
CA LEU A 116 16.81 11.16 -2.91
C LEU A 116 18.26 11.49 -3.33
N THR A 117 18.47 12.36 -4.32
CA THR A 117 19.78 12.99 -4.56
C THR A 117 19.99 14.24 -3.73
N GLU A 118 18.90 14.86 -3.25
CA GLU A 118 18.89 16.08 -2.45
C GLU A 118 18.81 15.79 -0.95
N CYS A 119 18.40 14.57 -0.56
CA CYS A 119 18.29 14.13 0.83
C CYS A 119 18.60 12.63 0.98
N ASP A 120 18.83 12.19 2.22
CA ASP A 120 19.11 10.78 2.53
C ASP A 120 17.84 9.91 2.66
N CYS A 121 16.75 10.52 3.10
CA CYS A 121 15.44 9.90 3.18
C CYS A 121 14.33 10.93 3.00
N LEU A 122 13.18 10.47 2.51
CA LEU A 122 11.95 11.24 2.39
C LEU A 122 11.03 10.90 3.56
N VAL A 123 10.30 11.89 4.07
CA VAL A 123 9.33 11.69 5.16
C VAL A 123 7.95 12.16 4.76
N SER A 124 6.92 11.43 5.20
CA SER A 124 5.51 11.79 5.00
C SER A 124 4.65 11.20 6.13
N PRO A 125 3.39 11.61 6.30
CA PRO A 125 2.44 10.76 7.01
C PRO A 125 2.38 9.37 6.37
N THR A 126 2.19 8.31 7.17
CA THR A 126 1.95 6.97 6.64
C THR A 126 0.55 6.84 6.04
N ALA A 127 -0.45 7.42 6.70
CA ALA A 127 -1.85 7.41 6.29
C ALA A 127 -2.44 8.83 6.35
N PRO A 128 -3.48 9.15 5.58
CA PRO A 128 -4.11 10.47 5.59
C PRO A 128 -4.90 10.76 6.87
N THR A 129 -5.40 9.72 7.54
CA THR A 129 -6.17 9.83 8.78
C THR A 129 -5.65 8.82 9.82
N VAL A 130 -6.09 8.97 11.06
CA VAL A 130 -6.00 7.88 12.04
C VAL A 130 -6.92 6.73 11.66
N ALA A 131 -6.78 5.59 12.35
CA ALA A 131 -7.66 4.46 12.15
C ALA A 131 -9.13 4.85 12.36
N PHE A 132 -9.94 4.62 11.34
CA PHE A 132 -11.40 4.76 11.39
C PHE A 132 -12.03 3.54 12.07
N ARG A 133 -13.26 3.69 12.56
CA ARG A 133 -13.99 2.60 13.21
C ARG A 133 -14.60 1.65 12.17
N PHE A 134 -14.89 0.41 12.56
CA PHE A 134 -15.52 -0.57 11.66
C PHE A 134 -16.90 -0.12 11.13
N ASP A 135 -17.65 0.63 11.93
CA ASP A 135 -18.94 1.22 11.56
C ASP A 135 -18.82 2.51 10.71
N GLU A 136 -17.60 3.02 10.55
CA GLU A 136 -17.26 4.18 9.72
C GLU A 136 -16.48 3.77 8.46
N GLU A 137 -16.36 2.46 8.21
CA GLU A 137 -15.73 1.95 7.00
C GLU A 137 -16.46 2.50 5.77
N PRO A 138 -15.76 3.16 4.82
CA PRO A 138 -16.41 3.68 3.65
C PRO A 138 -17.08 2.56 2.84
N ASP A 139 -18.39 2.68 2.63
CA ASP A 139 -19.12 1.81 1.68
C ASP A 139 -18.58 1.96 0.24
N ASP A 140 -17.91 3.07 -0.04
CA ASP A 140 -17.22 3.35 -1.31
C ASP A 140 -15.80 2.77 -1.33
N PRO A 141 -15.52 1.78 -2.21
CA PRO A 141 -14.18 1.21 -2.38
C PRO A 141 -13.12 2.26 -2.74
N LEU A 142 -13.49 3.34 -3.44
CA LEU A 142 -12.52 4.38 -3.81
C LEU A 142 -12.04 5.16 -2.59
N ALA A 143 -12.94 5.43 -1.63
CA ALA A 143 -12.59 6.08 -0.39
C ALA A 143 -11.64 5.22 0.46
N MET A 144 -11.82 3.89 0.45
CA MET A 144 -10.87 2.96 1.06
C MET A 144 -9.49 3.04 0.41
N TYR A 145 -9.43 3.15 -0.92
CA TYR A 145 -8.16 3.20 -1.66
C TYR A 145 -7.35 4.47 -1.37
N LEU A 146 -8.03 5.58 -1.08
CA LEU A 146 -7.35 6.83 -0.69
C LEU A 146 -6.54 6.71 0.60
N GLN A 147 -6.78 5.68 1.42
CA GLN A 147 -5.95 5.41 2.61
C GLN A 147 -4.50 5.09 2.25
N ASP A 148 -4.26 4.56 1.04
CA ASP A 148 -2.93 4.17 0.56
C ASP A 148 -2.23 5.28 -0.26
N ILE A 149 -2.75 6.52 -0.23
CA ILE A 149 -2.24 7.64 -1.05
C ILE A 149 -0.75 7.92 -0.81
N TYR A 150 -0.25 7.73 0.41
CA TYR A 150 1.16 7.96 0.75
C TYR A 150 2.03 6.71 0.65
N THR A 151 1.45 5.50 0.72
CA THR A 151 2.22 4.25 0.85
C THR A 151 2.57 3.64 -0.52
N THR A 152 1.66 3.75 -1.50
CA THR A 152 1.83 3.13 -2.83
C THR A 152 3.07 3.60 -3.58
N LEU A 153 3.53 4.84 -3.33
CA LEU A 153 4.68 5.42 -4.00
C LEU A 153 5.96 4.59 -3.77
N ALA A 154 6.20 4.14 -2.54
CA ALA A 154 7.38 3.34 -2.21
C ALA A 154 7.40 2.01 -2.99
N ASN A 155 6.24 1.35 -3.11
CA ASN A 155 6.11 0.09 -3.86
C ASN A 155 6.37 0.29 -5.36
N LEU A 156 5.83 1.37 -5.94
CA LEU A 156 6.00 1.68 -7.36
C LEU A 156 7.44 2.07 -7.69
N ALA A 157 8.06 2.89 -6.85
CA ALA A 157 9.45 3.30 -6.97
C ALA A 157 10.44 2.17 -6.67
N GLY A 158 10.01 1.14 -5.93
CA GLY A 158 10.83 0.00 -5.54
C GLY A 158 11.85 0.36 -4.47
N VAL A 159 11.49 1.26 -3.56
CA VAL A 159 12.38 1.74 -2.48
C VAL A 159 11.92 1.23 -1.12
N PRO A 160 12.83 1.06 -0.14
CA PRO A 160 12.43 0.69 1.21
C PRO A 160 11.68 1.84 1.89
N ALA A 161 10.72 1.47 2.73
CA ALA A 161 9.98 2.40 3.57
C ALA A 161 9.69 1.76 4.94
N ILE A 162 9.73 2.56 5.99
CA ILE A 162 9.32 2.16 7.35
C ILE A 162 8.24 3.13 7.86
N SER A 163 7.28 2.61 8.63
CA SER A 163 6.35 3.44 9.40
C SER A 163 6.73 3.36 10.87
N VAL A 164 6.91 4.51 11.51
CA VAL A 164 7.17 4.63 12.95
C VAL A 164 6.07 5.46 13.62
N PRO A 165 5.53 5.01 14.78
CA PRO A 165 4.58 5.81 15.53
C PRO A 165 5.19 7.15 15.96
N CYS A 166 4.52 8.26 15.65
CA CYS A 166 5.03 9.61 15.92
C CYS A 166 4.09 10.46 16.79
N GLY A 167 3.16 9.82 17.47
CA GLY A 167 2.22 10.44 18.40
C GLY A 167 0.79 9.91 18.27
N LEU A 168 -0.11 10.58 18.97
CA LEU A 168 -1.55 10.31 18.94
C LEU A 168 -2.32 11.48 18.34
N ALA A 169 -3.39 11.18 17.62
CA ALA A 169 -4.47 12.09 17.28
C ALA A 169 -5.80 11.39 17.62
N ASP A 170 -6.71 12.09 18.30
CA ASP A 170 -7.99 11.52 18.79
C ASP A 170 -7.82 10.23 19.61
N GLY A 171 -6.71 10.11 20.34
CA GLY A 171 -6.36 8.92 21.12
C GLY A 171 -5.84 7.73 20.30
N MET A 172 -5.71 7.88 18.98
CA MET A 172 -5.29 6.83 18.05
C MET A 172 -3.86 7.09 17.52
N PRO A 173 -3.05 6.04 17.26
CA PRO A 173 -1.70 6.20 16.74
C PRO A 173 -1.63 6.86 15.36
N VAL A 174 -0.66 7.76 15.20
CA VAL A 174 -0.29 8.38 13.92
C VAL A 174 1.08 7.86 13.49
N GLY A 175 1.21 7.43 12.24
CA GLY A 175 2.47 6.95 11.66
C GLY A 175 3.20 8.03 10.86
N LEU A 176 4.52 8.13 11.07
CA LEU A 176 5.46 8.79 10.16
C LEU A 176 6.06 7.73 9.24
N GLN A 177 5.90 7.89 7.94
CA GLN A 177 6.58 7.09 6.93
C GLN A 177 7.94 7.72 6.61
N ILE A 178 8.98 6.89 6.53
CA ILE A 178 10.33 7.25 6.13
C ILE A 178 10.71 6.36 4.94
N MET A 179 10.97 6.94 3.78
CA MET A 179 11.36 6.25 2.54
C MET A 179 12.84 6.50 2.23
N GLY A 180 13.57 5.47 1.82
CA GLY A 180 15.02 5.53 1.64
C GLY A 180 15.49 5.19 0.25
N ARG A 181 16.82 5.17 0.08
CA ARG A 181 17.45 4.62 -1.13
C ARG A 181 17.35 3.10 -1.11
N MET A 182 17.41 2.47 -2.29
CA MET A 182 17.44 1.00 -2.37
C MET A 182 18.58 0.43 -1.50
N PHE A 183 18.25 -0.54 -0.66
CA PHE A 183 19.16 -1.24 0.25
C PHE A 183 19.80 -0.37 1.34
N ASP A 184 19.19 0.78 1.66
CA ASP A 184 19.63 1.65 2.76
C ASP A 184 18.63 1.68 3.93
N GLU A 185 18.13 0.50 4.32
CA GLU A 185 17.25 0.35 5.48
C GLU A 185 17.93 0.80 6.78
N ALA A 186 19.26 0.77 6.83
CA ALA A 186 20.03 1.23 7.99
C ALA A 186 19.77 2.71 8.29
N THR A 187 19.70 3.58 7.26
CA THR A 187 19.34 5.00 7.43
C THR A 187 17.92 5.16 7.95
N LEU A 188 16.97 4.38 7.43
CA LEU A 188 15.58 4.40 7.86
C LEU A 188 15.41 3.99 9.32
N ILE A 189 16.12 2.94 9.75
CA ILE A 189 16.09 2.47 11.14
C ILE A 189 16.72 3.52 12.07
N ARG A 190 17.82 4.17 11.67
CA ARG A 190 18.43 5.25 12.47
C ARG A 190 17.49 6.45 12.62
N ALA A 191 16.90 6.92 11.53
CA ALA A 191 15.93 8.02 11.55
C ALA A 191 14.67 7.64 12.36
N GLY A 192 14.16 6.42 12.16
CA GLY A 192 13.03 5.89 12.93
C GLY A 192 13.32 5.82 14.43
N ARG A 193 14.54 5.44 14.82
CA ARG A 193 14.97 5.43 16.23
C ARG A 193 15.01 6.82 16.84
N ALA A 194 15.44 7.84 16.10
CA ALA A 194 15.41 9.22 16.58
C ALA A 194 13.97 9.66 16.90
N VAL A 195 13.02 9.36 16.00
CA VAL A 195 11.59 9.65 16.20
C VAL A 195 11.02 8.87 17.39
N GLU A 196 11.36 7.58 17.51
CA GLU A 196 10.87 6.72 18.59
C GLU A 196 11.22 7.31 19.97
N LEU A 197 12.47 7.71 20.18
CA LEU A 197 13.00 8.25 21.44
C LEU A 197 12.28 9.51 21.94
N THR A 198 11.67 10.29 21.05
CA THR A 198 11.05 11.58 21.35
C THR A 198 9.53 11.55 21.19
N SER A 199 8.98 10.54 20.52
CA SER A 199 7.55 10.42 20.20
C SER A 199 6.64 10.28 21.42
N GLY A 200 7.20 9.84 22.57
CA GLY A 200 6.43 9.53 23.78
C GLY A 200 5.52 8.29 23.64
N MET A 201 5.62 7.55 22.54
CA MET A 201 4.76 6.40 22.25
C MET A 201 5.07 5.17 23.12
N ASP A 202 6.24 5.11 23.76
CA ASP A 202 6.60 4.07 24.73
C ASP A 202 5.64 3.98 25.92
N ALA A 203 5.03 5.12 26.30
CA ALA A 203 4.03 5.19 27.37
C ALA A 203 2.62 4.86 26.87
N ALA A 204 2.38 4.89 25.56
CA ALA A 204 1.09 4.62 24.92
C ALA A 204 0.90 3.14 24.57
N ARG A 205 1.38 2.23 25.44
CA ARG A 205 1.24 0.79 25.20
C ARG A 205 -0.24 0.38 25.21
N PRO A 206 -0.70 -0.36 24.20
CA PRO A 206 -2.07 -0.85 24.18
C PRO A 206 -2.28 -1.81 25.36
N LYS A 207 -3.45 -1.74 25.98
CA LYS A 207 -3.86 -2.76 26.96
C LYS A 207 -4.06 -4.08 26.22
N VAL A 208 -3.23 -5.07 26.55
CA VAL A 208 -3.38 -6.43 26.03
C VAL A 208 -4.67 -7.01 26.60
N GLY A 209 -5.65 -7.35 25.75
CA GLY A 209 -6.93 -7.95 26.18
C GLY A 209 -8.16 -7.56 25.35
N GLY A 210 -8.09 -6.49 24.54
CA GLY A 210 -9.24 -6.02 23.74
C GLY A 210 -10.40 -5.51 24.59
N CYS A 211 -11.33 -4.78 23.98
CA CYS A 211 -12.64 -4.57 24.60
C CYS A 211 -13.33 -5.93 24.70
N ALA A 212 -13.71 -6.34 25.91
CA ALA A 212 -14.70 -7.40 26.08
C ALA A 212 -15.92 -7.04 25.21
N LYS A 213 -16.30 -7.94 24.31
CA LYS A 213 -17.55 -7.81 23.55
C LYS A 213 -18.73 -7.71 24.49
#